data_AF-A0AAV4FC93-F1
#
_entry.id   AF-A0AAV4FC93-F1
#
_cell.length_a   1.000
_cell.length_b   1.000
_cell.length_c   1.000
_cell.angle_alpha   90.00
_cell.angle_beta   90.00
_cell.angle_gamma   90.00
#
_symmetry.space_group_name_H-M   'P 1'
#
loop_
_entity.id
_entity.type
_entity.pdbx_description
1 polymer ?
#
loop_
_entity_poly.entity_id
_entity_poly.type
_entity_poly.pdbx_seq_one_letter_code
_entity_poly.pdbx_strand_id
1 'polypeptide(L)'
;MTFEQIFKDVTDIYSRLFNHKAALQGLNQNFVKEFEEKRDETMSLSRTSEWVKDCTDRIYPSTQQGLEDIHQVKEAVEKASKSCQRIVQDETDKKMEWLEEQRARRLQEYTEFTQNNASARRQHADREFEVRADDLRKHYADLEAKLNQGAVGRVL
;
A
#
# COMPACT_ATOMS: atom_id res chain seq x y z
N MET A 1 -42.87 -13.10 99.65
CA MET A 1 -41.75 -12.43 98.95
C MET A 1 -40.99 -13.34 97.97
N THR A 2 -41.38 -14.59 97.72
CA THR A 2 -40.59 -15.53 96.88
C THR A 2 -41.10 -15.67 95.43
N PHE A 3 -42.41 -15.55 95.19
CA PHE A 3 -43.01 -15.79 93.87
C PHE A 3 -42.77 -14.66 92.86
N GLU A 4 -42.83 -13.40 93.30
CA GLU A 4 -42.53 -12.24 92.44
C GLU A 4 -41.09 -12.25 91.94
N GLN A 5 -40.15 -12.68 92.78
CA GLN A 5 -38.74 -12.77 92.42
C GLN A 5 -38.54 -13.80 91.31
N ILE A 6 -39.15 -14.99 91.46
CA ILE A 6 -39.11 -16.05 90.46
C ILE A 6 -39.72 -15.58 89.14
N PHE A 7 -40.87 -14.91 89.18
CA PHE A 7 -41.53 -14.43 87.97
C PHE A 7 -40.68 -13.39 87.23
N LYS A 8 -40.01 -12.50 87.98
CA LYS A 8 -39.08 -11.51 87.43
C LYS A 8 -37.88 -12.18 86.77
N ASP A 9 -37.27 -13.15 87.43
CA ASP A 9 -36.11 -13.87 86.92
C ASP A 9 -36.43 -14.68 85.66
N VAL A 10 -37.59 -15.36 85.62
CA VAL A 10 -38.04 -16.11 84.42
C VAL A 10 -38.32 -15.17 83.25
N THR A 11 -38.94 -14.01 83.51
CA THR A 11 -39.22 -13.01 82.47
C THR A 11 -37.93 -12.38 81.94
N ASP A 12 -36.94 -12.18 82.80
CA ASP A 12 -35.63 -11.65 82.43
C ASP A 12 -34.83 -12.65 81.58
N ILE A 13 -34.85 -13.94 81.96
CA ILE A 13 -34.26 -15.03 81.16
C ILE A 13 -34.97 -15.14 79.80
N TYR A 14 -36.30 -15.08 79.78
CA TYR A 14 -37.08 -15.14 78.54
C TYR A 14 -36.77 -13.98 77.60
N SER A 15 -36.71 -12.75 78.12
CA SER A 15 -36.39 -11.58 77.31
C SER A 15 -34.96 -11.64 76.75
N ARG A 16 -33.99 -12.15 77.51
CA ARG A 16 -32.63 -12.38 77.03
C ARG A 16 -32.51 -13.48 75.98
N LEU A 17 -33.27 -14.56 76.12
CA LEU A 17 -33.24 -15.70 75.20
C LEU A 17 -34.02 -15.46 73.91
N PHE A 18 -35.17 -14.78 73.98
CA PHE A 18 -36.13 -14.73 72.87
C PHE A 18 -36.38 -13.33 72.32
N ASN A 19 -35.90 -12.27 72.98
CA ASN A 19 -36.07 -10.90 72.50
C ASN A 19 -34.82 -10.41 71.75
N HIS A 20 -34.55 -11.04 70.60
CA HIS A 20 -33.41 -10.72 69.72
C HIS A 20 -33.49 -9.34 69.04
N LYS A 21 -34.55 -8.58 69.28
CA LYS A 21 -34.79 -7.29 68.63
C LYS A 21 -33.63 -6.32 68.83
N ALA A 22 -33.05 -6.26 70.03
CA ALA A 22 -31.90 -5.41 70.31
C ALA A 22 -30.63 -5.85 69.53
N ALA A 23 -30.39 -7.16 69.43
CA ALA A 23 -29.24 -7.71 68.70
C ALA A 23 -29.37 -7.48 67.19
N LEU A 24 -30.55 -7.75 66.61
CA LEU A 24 -30.86 -7.50 65.20
C LEU A 24 -30.78 -6.02 64.85
N GLN A 25 -31.27 -5.14 65.74
CA GLN A 25 -31.21 -3.70 65.53
C GLN A 25 -29.75 -3.19 65.54
N GLY A 26 -28.91 -3.71 66.43
CA GLY A 26 -27.48 -3.42 66.43
C GLY A 26 -26.73 -3.93 65.19
N LEU A 27 -27.10 -5.11 64.68
CA LEU A 27 -26.55 -5.65 63.43
C LEU A 27 -26.97 -4.82 62.21
N ASN A 28 -28.25 -4.45 62.11
CA ASN A 28 -28.74 -3.59 61.02
C ASN A 28 -28.07 -2.21 61.05
N GLN A 29 -27.93 -1.60 62.23
CA GLN A 29 -27.22 -0.31 62.36
C GLN A 29 -25.74 -0.43 61.98
N ASN A 30 -25.06 -1.50 62.41
CA ASN A 30 -23.67 -1.73 62.00
C ASN A 30 -23.54 -2.00 60.50
N PHE A 31 -24.48 -2.72 59.90
CA PHE A 31 -24.49 -2.99 58.46
C PHE A 31 -24.62 -1.69 57.67
N VAL A 32 -25.62 -0.85 57.99
CA VAL A 32 -25.79 0.46 57.34
C VAL A 32 -24.55 1.33 57.55
N LYS A 33 -24.03 1.39 58.79
CA LYS A 33 -22.85 2.18 59.13
C LYS A 33 -21.58 1.73 58.40
N GLU A 34 -21.37 0.41 58.21
CA GLU A 34 -20.25 -0.11 57.41
C GLU A 34 -20.32 0.36 55.95
N PHE A 35 -21.51 0.39 55.36
CA PHE A 35 -21.71 0.78 53.97
C PHE A 35 -21.62 2.29 53.76
N GLU A 36 -22.22 3.08 54.67
CA GLU A 36 -22.25 4.53 54.58
C GLU A 36 -20.93 5.18 55.03
N GLU A 37 -20.27 4.68 56.08
CA GLU A 37 -19.10 5.36 56.67
C GLU A 37 -17.76 4.69 56.33
N LYS A 38 -17.67 3.35 56.32
CA LYS A 38 -16.38 2.65 56.14
C LYS A 38 -16.05 2.35 54.68
N ARG A 39 -17.06 2.05 53.87
CA ARG A 39 -16.89 1.69 52.45
C ARG A 39 -17.14 2.85 51.49
N ASP A 40 -17.74 3.93 51.99
CA ASP A 40 -18.04 5.17 51.25
C ASP A 40 -18.62 4.88 49.85
N GLU A 41 -19.56 3.93 49.78
CA GLU A 41 -20.12 3.47 48.50
C GLU A 41 -20.81 4.61 47.74
N THR A 42 -21.36 5.58 48.46
CA THR A 42 -21.98 6.77 47.89
C THR A 42 -20.98 7.58 47.06
N MET A 43 -19.77 7.82 47.57
CA MET A 43 -18.71 8.50 46.83
C MET A 43 -18.21 7.67 45.66
N SER A 44 -18.07 6.34 45.84
CA SER A 44 -17.67 5.45 44.74
C SER A 44 -18.69 5.47 43.61
N LEU A 45 -19.97 5.32 43.93
CA LEU A 45 -21.07 5.36 42.96
C LEU A 45 -21.19 6.73 42.29
N SER A 46 -21.00 7.81 43.04
CA SER A 46 -20.98 9.17 42.47
C SER A 46 -19.84 9.33 41.47
N ARG A 47 -18.63 8.88 41.81
CA ARG A 47 -17.47 8.91 40.90
C ARG A 47 -17.70 8.07 39.65
N THR A 48 -18.24 6.86 39.81
CA THR A 48 -18.58 6.02 38.65
C THR A 48 -19.64 6.69 37.77
N SER A 49 -20.66 7.29 38.37
CA SER A 49 -21.71 8.03 37.66
C SER A 49 -21.15 9.23 36.89
N GLU A 50 -20.28 10.03 37.50
CA GLU A 50 -19.56 11.12 36.83
C GLU A 50 -18.71 10.62 35.66
N TRP A 51 -17.98 9.52 35.85
CA TRP A 51 -17.14 8.95 34.81
C TRP A 51 -17.96 8.42 33.63
N VAL A 52 -19.09 7.76 33.90
CA VAL A 52 -20.03 7.31 32.88
C VAL A 52 -20.62 8.50 32.12
N LYS A 53 -20.99 9.58 32.81
CA LYS A 53 -21.46 10.82 32.16
C LYS A 53 -20.38 11.44 31.27
N ASP A 54 -19.15 11.60 31.77
CA ASP A 54 -18.05 12.15 30.97
C ASP A 54 -17.75 11.28 29.73
N CYS A 55 -17.79 9.95 29.89
CA CYS A 55 -17.64 9.04 28.76
C CYS A 55 -18.75 9.20 27.72
N THR A 56 -20.00 9.30 28.18
CA THR A 56 -21.18 9.34 27.31
C THR A 56 -21.33 10.68 26.61
N ASP A 57 -21.12 11.79 27.34
CA ASP A 57 -21.41 13.13 26.86
C ASP A 57 -20.23 13.75 26.11
N ARG A 58 -18.99 13.35 26.43
CA ARG A 58 -17.77 13.96 25.88
C ARG A 58 -16.91 12.99 25.08
N ILE A 59 -16.46 11.90 25.71
CA ILE A 59 -15.45 11.02 25.10
C ILE A 59 -16.02 10.29 23.89
N TYR A 60 -17.22 9.70 24.02
CA TYR A 60 -17.84 8.93 22.96
C TYR A 60 -18.16 9.79 21.72
N PRO A 61 -18.84 10.95 21.83
CA PRO A 61 -19.11 11.81 20.67
C PRO A 61 -17.83 12.31 19.99
N SER A 62 -16.81 12.73 20.78
CA SER A 62 -15.53 13.18 20.23
C SER A 62 -14.80 12.07 19.48
N THR A 63 -14.85 10.84 20.00
CA THR A 63 -14.25 9.68 19.34
C THR A 63 -14.99 9.34 18.04
N GLN A 64 -16.32 9.40 18.05
CA GLN A 64 -17.14 9.11 16.87
C GLN A 64 -16.87 10.13 15.75
N GLN A 65 -16.77 11.42 16.09
CA GLN A 65 -16.42 12.47 15.14
C GLN A 65 -15.01 12.28 14.55
N GLY A 66 -14.01 11.99 15.39
CA GLY A 66 -12.66 11.69 14.90
C GLY A 66 -12.60 10.45 13.99
N LEU A 67 -13.48 9.47 14.20
CA LEU A 67 -13.57 8.28 13.35
C LEU A 67 -14.11 8.61 11.95
N GLU A 68 -15.09 9.51 11.86
CA GLU A 68 -15.65 10.00 10.59
C GLU A 68 -14.58 10.75 9.78
N ASP A 69 -13.79 11.62 10.44
CA ASP A 69 -12.70 12.35 9.80
C ASP A 69 -11.63 11.39 9.23
N ILE A 70 -11.29 10.32 9.96
CA ILE A 70 -10.36 9.29 9.48
C ILE A 70 -10.90 8.61 8.21
N HIS A 71 -12.21 8.37 8.13
CA HIS A 71 -12.81 7.76 6.94
C HIS A 71 -12.68 8.68 5.72
N GLN A 72 -12.95 9.97 5.89
CA GLN A 72 -12.78 10.96 4.82
C GLN A 72 -11.33 11.08 4.38
N VAL A 73 -10.38 11.09 5.32
CA VAL A 73 -8.94 11.12 5.01
C VAL A 73 -8.54 9.87 4.22
N LYS A 74 -9.03 8.69 4.62
CA LYS A 74 -8.77 7.44 3.89
C LYS A 74 -9.27 7.52 2.45
N GLU A 75 -10.52 7.94 2.23
CA GLU A 75 -11.07 8.09 0.88
C GLU A 75 -10.28 9.09 0.03
N ALA A 76 -9.90 10.23 0.62
CA ALA A 76 -9.10 11.25 -0.06
C ALA A 76 -7.74 10.70 -0.49
N VAL A 77 -7.07 9.93 0.39
CA VAL A 77 -5.79 9.28 0.10
C VAL A 77 -5.94 8.22 -0.99
N GLU A 78 -6.98 7.39 -0.94
CA GLU A 78 -7.24 6.39 -1.98
C GLU A 78 -7.49 7.03 -3.34
N LYS A 79 -8.25 8.14 -3.38
CA LYS A 79 -8.52 8.89 -4.61
C LYS A 79 -7.25 9.55 -5.16
N ALA A 80 -6.42 10.13 -4.30
CA ALA A 80 -5.15 10.71 -4.68
C ALA A 80 -4.21 9.63 -5.24
N SER A 81 -4.11 8.49 -4.57
CA SER A 81 -3.29 7.35 -5.00
C SER A 81 -3.69 6.84 -6.39
N LYS A 82 -4.99 6.60 -6.62
CA LYS A 82 -5.53 6.22 -7.94
C LYS A 82 -5.22 7.27 -9.01
N SER A 83 -5.30 8.55 -8.67
CA SER A 83 -5.00 9.64 -9.60
C SER A 83 -3.53 9.65 -9.99
N CYS A 84 -2.62 9.48 -9.03
CA CYS A 84 -1.18 9.37 -9.29
C CYS A 84 -0.86 8.16 -10.15
N GLN A 85 -1.45 6.99 -9.86
CA GLN A 85 -1.26 5.79 -10.69
C GLN A 85 -1.72 6.02 -12.14
N ARG A 86 -2.86 6.68 -12.33
CA ARG A 86 -3.36 7.01 -13.68
C ARG A 86 -2.42 7.95 -14.43
N ILE A 87 -1.88 8.96 -13.77
CA ILE A 87 -0.91 9.88 -14.39
C ILE A 87 0.34 9.12 -14.86
N VAL A 88 0.91 8.26 -14.01
CA VAL A 88 2.09 7.46 -14.36
C VAL A 88 1.80 6.51 -15.52
N GLN A 89 0.62 5.89 -15.55
CA GLN A 89 0.20 5.02 -16.64
C GLN A 89 0.05 5.81 -17.94
N ASP A 90 -0.68 6.94 -17.92
CA ASP A 90 -0.87 7.79 -19.09
C ASP A 90 0.46 8.31 -19.66
N GLU A 91 1.43 8.67 -18.81
CA GLU A 91 2.77 9.07 -19.25
C GLU A 91 3.55 7.92 -19.90
N THR A 92 3.43 6.72 -19.34
CA THR A 92 4.06 5.51 -19.88
C THR A 92 3.49 5.17 -21.24
N ASP A 93 2.17 5.19 -21.38
CA ASP A 93 1.48 4.86 -22.62
C ASP A 93 1.79 5.89 -23.71
N LYS A 94 1.74 7.19 -23.41
CA LYS A 94 2.15 8.27 -24.34
C LYS A 94 3.60 8.14 -24.78
N LYS A 95 4.50 7.77 -23.86
CA LYS A 95 5.90 7.53 -24.19
C LYS A 95 6.05 6.34 -25.14
N MET A 96 5.28 5.27 -24.93
CA MET A 96 5.28 4.11 -25.81
C MET A 96 4.75 4.45 -27.20
N GLU A 97 3.62 5.14 -27.30
CA GLU A 97 3.07 5.63 -28.57
C GLU A 97 4.09 6.48 -29.33
N TRP A 98 4.70 7.47 -28.66
CA TRP A 98 5.74 8.31 -29.27
C TRP A 98 6.94 7.47 -29.76
N LEU A 99 7.40 6.49 -28.98
CA LEU A 99 8.50 5.62 -29.38
C LEU A 99 8.17 4.76 -30.60
N GLU A 100 6.91 4.34 -30.75
CA GLU A 100 6.42 3.59 -31.90
C GLU A 100 6.35 4.49 -33.15
N GLU A 101 5.81 5.70 -33.03
CA GLU A 101 5.82 6.69 -34.12
C GLU A 101 7.25 7.01 -34.59
N GLN A 102 8.19 7.22 -33.66
CA GLN A 102 9.59 7.47 -34.01
C GLN A 102 10.24 6.25 -34.70
N ARG A 103 9.87 5.03 -34.31
CA ARG A 103 10.34 3.81 -34.98
C ARG A 103 9.78 3.71 -36.40
N ALA A 104 8.50 3.96 -36.58
CA ALA A 104 7.86 3.96 -37.90
C ALA A 104 8.49 5.02 -38.81
N ARG A 105 8.71 6.23 -38.31
CA ARG A 105 9.37 7.31 -39.07
C ARG A 105 10.78 6.93 -39.51
N ARG A 106 11.61 6.42 -38.59
CA ARG A 106 12.97 5.95 -38.94
C ARG A 106 12.97 4.82 -39.96
N LEU A 107 12.01 3.89 -39.86
CA LEU A 107 11.88 2.80 -40.83
C LEU A 107 11.51 3.34 -42.22
N GLN A 108 10.61 4.32 -42.28
CA GLN A 108 10.26 4.99 -43.52
C GLN A 108 11.47 5.73 -44.11
N GLU A 109 12.14 6.58 -43.32
CA GLU A 109 13.36 7.30 -43.74
C GLU A 109 14.44 6.34 -44.25
N TYR A 110 14.67 5.22 -43.56
CA TYR A 110 15.61 4.20 -43.98
C TYR A 110 15.20 3.53 -45.30
N THR A 111 13.91 3.24 -45.46
CA THR A 111 13.37 2.62 -46.67
C THR A 111 13.53 3.57 -47.86
N GLU A 112 13.14 4.84 -47.69
CA GLU A 112 13.30 5.88 -48.71
C GLU A 112 14.78 6.10 -49.08
N PHE A 113 15.67 6.17 -48.09
CA PHE A 113 17.11 6.28 -48.33
C PHE A 113 17.66 5.08 -49.13
N THR A 114 17.26 3.87 -48.72
CA THR A 114 17.74 2.63 -49.35
C THR A 114 17.24 2.51 -50.78
N GLN A 115 15.95 2.79 -51.00
CA GLN A 115 15.31 2.69 -52.32
C GLN A 115 15.76 3.80 -53.26
N ASN A 116 15.78 5.06 -52.81
CA ASN A 116 16.01 6.21 -53.70
C ASN A 116 17.49 6.52 -53.91
N ASN A 117 18.36 6.28 -52.92
CA ASN A 117 19.76 6.71 -52.99
C ASN A 117 20.74 5.54 -52.96
N ALA A 118 20.64 4.67 -51.94
CA ALA A 118 21.68 3.66 -51.72
C ALA A 118 21.67 2.56 -52.79
N SER A 119 20.50 2.11 -53.24
CA SER A 119 20.36 1.07 -54.26
C SER A 119 21.01 1.46 -55.59
N ALA A 120 20.71 2.65 -56.10
CA ALA A 120 21.24 3.15 -57.35
C ALA A 120 22.75 3.40 -57.29
N ARG A 121 23.24 3.99 -56.19
CA ARG A 121 24.68 4.22 -55.99
C ARG A 121 25.44 2.90 -55.87
N ARG A 122 24.87 1.90 -55.19
CA ARG A 122 25.44 0.57 -55.08
C ARG A 122 25.51 -0.13 -56.43
N GLN A 123 24.42 -0.13 -57.21
CA GLN A 123 24.42 -0.70 -58.56
C GLN A 123 25.42 -0.01 -59.49
N HIS A 124 25.56 1.32 -59.38
CA HIS A 124 26.57 2.05 -60.16
C HIS A 124 27.99 1.62 -59.78
N ALA A 125 28.30 1.56 -58.48
CA ALA A 125 29.60 1.11 -58.01
C ALA A 125 29.89 -0.34 -58.44
N ASP A 126 28.91 -1.24 -58.31
CA ASP A 126 29.06 -2.65 -58.73
C ASP A 126 29.37 -2.75 -60.24
N ARG A 127 28.68 -1.97 -61.09
CA ARG A 127 28.96 -1.92 -62.53
C ARG A 127 30.35 -1.37 -62.85
N GLU A 128 30.78 -0.29 -62.20
CA GLU A 128 32.14 0.24 -62.39
C GLU A 128 33.20 -0.77 -61.98
N PHE A 129 32.98 -1.50 -60.89
CA PHE A 129 33.86 -2.58 -60.45
C PHE A 129 33.90 -3.73 -61.48
N GLU A 130 32.75 -4.15 -62.02
CA GLU A 130 32.68 -5.18 -63.05
C GLU A 130 33.44 -4.79 -64.32
N VAL A 131 33.25 -3.55 -64.80
CA VAL A 131 33.96 -3.03 -65.98
C VAL A 131 35.47 -3.02 -65.75
N ARG A 132 35.93 -2.48 -64.61
CA ARG A 132 37.36 -2.45 -64.27
C ARG A 132 37.94 -3.86 -64.12
N ALA A 133 37.19 -4.79 -63.53
CA ALA A 133 37.62 -6.17 -63.39
C ALA A 133 37.75 -6.85 -64.76
N ASP A 134 36.83 -6.59 -65.69
CA ASP A 134 36.88 -7.14 -67.05
C ASP A 134 38.04 -6.54 -67.87
N ASP A 135 38.26 -5.24 -67.78
CA ASP A 135 39.41 -4.57 -68.41
C ASP A 135 40.73 -5.12 -67.88
N LEU A 136 40.81 -5.34 -66.56
CA LEU A 136 41.99 -5.95 -65.94
C LEU A 136 42.20 -7.39 -66.43
N ARG A 137 41.13 -8.19 -66.53
CA ARG A 137 41.19 -9.55 -67.09
C ARG A 137 41.68 -9.54 -68.54
N LYS A 138 41.15 -8.66 -69.39
CA LYS A 138 41.57 -8.51 -70.79
C LYS A 138 43.04 -8.10 -70.90
N HIS A 139 43.47 -7.14 -70.08
CA HIS A 139 44.86 -6.69 -70.06
C HIS A 139 45.81 -7.84 -69.70
N TYR A 140 45.51 -8.61 -68.66
CA TYR A 140 46.33 -9.76 -68.30
C TYR A 140 46.30 -10.89 -69.36
N ALA A 141 45.15 -11.14 -70.00
CA ALA A 141 45.05 -12.11 -71.08
C ALA A 141 45.89 -11.71 -72.32
N ASP A 142 45.90 -10.44 -72.68
CA ASP A 142 46.74 -9.92 -73.77
C ASP A 142 48.24 -9.97 -73.39
N LEU A 143 48.59 -9.65 -72.14
CA LEU A 143 49.95 -9.80 -71.64
C LEU A 143 50.42 -11.26 -71.70
N GLU A 144 49.57 -12.20 -71.31
CA GLU A 144 49.83 -13.64 -71.37
C GLU A 144 50.00 -14.12 -72.82
N ALA A 145 49.13 -13.67 -73.73
CA ALA A 145 49.25 -13.97 -75.17
C ALA A 145 50.57 -13.43 -75.75
N LYS A 146 50.94 -12.19 -75.43
CA LYS A 146 52.21 -11.56 -75.86
C LYS A 146 53.43 -12.26 -75.26
N LEU A 147 53.38 -12.67 -73.99
CA LEU A 147 54.42 -13.47 -73.35
C LEU A 147 54.59 -14.81 -74.06
N ASN A 148 53.49 -15.50 -74.38
CA ASN A 148 53.51 -16.77 -75.10
C ASN A 148 54.02 -16.62 -76.54
N GLN A 149 53.65 -15.54 -77.26
CA GLN A 149 54.21 -15.23 -78.58
C GLN A 149 55.72 -14.91 -78.53
N GLY A 150 56.16 -14.19 -77.50
CA GLY A 150 57.58 -13.91 -77.24
C GLY A 150 58.38 -15.12 -76.75
N ALA A 151 57.72 -16.14 -76.21
CA ALA A 151 58.32 -17.43 -75.84
C ALA A 151 58.49 -18.34 -77.07
N VAL A 152 57.56 -18.32 -78.03
CA VAL A 152 57.69 -19.05 -79.31
C VAL A 152 58.82 -18.47 -80.18
N GLY A 153 59.08 -17.16 -80.10
CA GLY A 153 60.21 -16.52 -80.80
C GLY A 153 61.60 -16.73 -80.19
N ARG A 154 61.70 -17.39 -79.01
CA ARG A 154 62.98 -17.67 -78.32
C ARG A 154 63.37 -19.15 -78.32
N VAL A 155 62.59 -20.00 -78.98
CA VAL A 155 62.91 -21.42 -79.24
C VAL A 155 63.05 -21.64 -80.75
N LEU A 156 64.03 -20.95 -81.34
CA LEU A 156 64.71 -21.32 -82.58
C LEU A 156 66.19 -20.93 -82.44
#